data_AF-A0A7X9EWY1-F1
#
_entry.id   AF-A0A7X9EWY1-F1
#
_cell.length_a   1.000
_cell.length_b   1.000
_cell.length_c   1.000
_cell.angle_alpha   90.00
_cell.angle_beta   90.00
_cell.angle_gamma   90.00
#
_symmetry.space_group_name_H-M   'P 1'
#
loop_
_entity.id
_entity.type
_entity.pdbx_description
1 polymer ?
#
loop_
_entity_poly.entity_id
_entity_poly.type
_entity_poly.pdbx_seq_one_letter_code
_entity_poly.pdbx_strand_id
1 'polypeptide(L)'
;MNKSSSGMLQIYTGNGKGKTTAAIGLGIRCAGAGGRIYLFSFMKNKSSEHAVLERLKPGFNFYIANRNPRGFWQKMSVQERKDAVDDARLAWAKVQALIAARECDMLILDEAMSLLKYDLVSVQEMLEVVGICKKSGIELVLTGRNVPTEITAVADLVTEMQEIKHFLANGVKARRGIEY
;
A
#
# COMPACT_ATOMS: atom_id res chain seq x y z
N MET A 1 0.28 20.34 14.32
CA MET A 1 -0.80 20.17 13.31
C MET A 1 -2.13 20.18 14.04
N ASN A 2 -3.08 21.02 13.63
CA ASN A 2 -4.43 21.05 14.20
C ASN A 2 -5.10 19.69 13.99
N LYS A 3 -5.28 18.92 15.08
CA LYS A 3 -5.94 17.61 15.09
C LYS A 3 -7.47 17.77 15.02
N SER A 4 -7.99 18.41 13.99
CA SER A 4 -9.44 18.57 13.78
C SER A 4 -9.91 18.37 12.33
N SER A 5 -9.09 17.80 11.44
CA SER A 5 -9.56 17.36 10.12
C SER A 5 -9.75 15.84 10.12
N SER A 6 -10.91 15.37 9.67
CA SER A 6 -11.15 13.96 9.36
C SER A 6 -10.06 13.44 8.41
N GLY A 7 -9.63 12.19 8.60
CA GLY A 7 -8.72 11.54 7.65
C GLY A 7 -9.43 11.30 6.32
N MET A 8 -8.69 11.31 5.21
CA MET A 8 -9.24 11.02 3.89
C MET A 8 -8.75 9.67 3.37
N LEU A 9 -9.55 9.07 2.49
CA LEU A 9 -9.21 7.87 1.72
C LEU A 9 -8.80 8.28 0.30
N GLN A 10 -7.56 8.00 -0.06
CA GLN A 10 -7.03 8.12 -1.42
C GLN A 10 -6.81 6.74 -2.03
N ILE A 11 -7.20 6.57 -3.29
CA ILE A 11 -7.03 5.33 -4.04
C ILE A 11 -6.25 5.59 -5.31
N TYR A 12 -5.11 4.91 -5.46
CA TYR A 12 -4.33 4.91 -6.69
C TYR A 12 -4.50 3.57 -7.41
N THR A 13 -5.28 3.59 -8.49
CA THR A 13 -5.71 2.40 -9.24
C THR A 13 -5.30 2.47 -10.71
N GLY A 14 -5.81 1.55 -11.54
CA GLY A 14 -5.58 1.52 -12.98
C GLY A 14 -4.42 0.62 -13.40
N ASN A 15 -4.34 0.36 -14.71
CA ASN A 15 -3.39 -0.59 -15.27
C ASN A 15 -1.98 -0.01 -15.53
N GLY A 16 -1.86 1.30 -15.55
CA GLY A 16 -0.61 2.02 -15.77
C GLY A 16 0.37 1.94 -14.61
N LYS A 17 1.64 2.20 -14.93
CA LYS A 17 2.73 2.36 -13.97
C LYS A 17 2.53 3.65 -13.17
N GLY A 18 2.79 3.59 -11.86
CA GLY A 18 2.97 4.79 -11.03
C GLY A 18 2.32 4.73 -9.64
N LYS A 19 1.43 3.77 -9.37
CA LYS A 19 0.56 3.78 -8.18
C LYS A 19 1.36 3.81 -6.88
N THR A 20 2.27 2.85 -6.74
CA THR A 20 3.18 2.74 -5.61
C THR A 20 4.12 3.95 -5.49
N THR A 21 4.70 4.39 -6.60
CA THR A 21 5.61 5.55 -6.58
C THR A 21 4.91 6.85 -6.18
N ALA A 22 3.66 7.04 -6.60
CA ALA A 22 2.84 8.18 -6.18
C ALA A 22 2.51 8.11 -4.68
N ALA A 23 2.13 6.94 -4.17
CA ALA A 23 1.88 6.72 -2.74
C ALA A 23 3.11 7.00 -1.89
N ILE A 24 4.28 6.47 -2.28
CA ILE A 24 5.54 6.74 -1.60
C ILE A 24 5.90 8.22 -1.66
N GLY A 25 5.76 8.87 -2.82
CA GLY A 25 6.01 10.30 -2.97
C GLY A 25 5.12 11.16 -2.07
N LEU A 26 3.84 10.81 -1.94
CA LEU A 26 2.92 11.43 -0.98
C LEU A 26 3.38 11.21 0.47
N GLY A 27 3.79 9.98 0.82
CA GLY A 27 4.32 9.70 2.15
C GLY A 27 5.60 10.48 2.47
N ILE A 28 6.50 10.66 1.49
CA ILE A 28 7.69 11.50 1.64
C ILE A 28 7.30 12.97 1.88
N ARG A 29 6.29 13.48 1.17
CA ARG A 29 5.74 14.82 1.42
C ARG A 29 5.19 14.96 2.84
N CYS A 30 4.45 13.96 3.32
CA CYS A 30 3.95 13.93 4.70
C CYS A 30 5.11 13.89 5.71
N ALA A 31 6.16 13.10 5.44
CA ALA A 31 7.33 12.99 6.30
C ALA A 31 8.08 14.32 6.41
N GLY A 32 8.24 15.02 5.27
CA GLY A 32 8.86 16.35 5.22
C GLY A 32 8.08 17.42 5.99
N ALA A 33 6.78 17.21 6.22
CA ALA A 33 5.95 18.05 7.08
C ALA A 33 5.96 17.62 8.56
N GLY A 34 6.78 16.63 8.93
CA GLY A 34 6.89 16.09 10.28
C GLY A 34 5.82 15.06 10.67
N GLY A 35 5.05 14.55 9.70
CA GLY A 35 4.09 13.47 9.93
C GLY A 35 4.78 12.12 10.12
N ARG A 36 4.05 11.16 10.73
CA ARG A 36 4.46 9.77 10.91
C ARG A 36 3.73 8.87 9.92
N ILE A 37 4.48 8.19 9.08
CA ILE A 37 3.97 7.40 7.96
C ILE A 37 4.30 5.94 8.20
N TYR A 38 3.35 5.08 7.85
CA TYR A 38 3.55 3.65 7.78
C TYR A 38 3.12 3.11 6.42
N LEU A 39 4.06 2.51 5.70
CA LEU A 39 3.84 1.82 4.44
C LEU A 39 3.80 0.32 4.67
N PHE A 40 2.73 -0.35 4.26
CA PHE A 40 2.64 -1.81 4.20
C PHE A 40 2.54 -2.23 2.74
N SER A 41 3.53 -2.97 2.25
CA SER A 41 3.53 -3.51 0.88
C SER A 41 3.18 -5.00 0.90
N PHE A 42 2.04 -5.34 0.31
CA PHE A 42 1.52 -6.71 0.29
C PHE A 42 1.94 -7.47 -0.97
N MET A 43 2.27 -8.76 -0.82
CA MET A 43 2.65 -9.65 -1.93
C MET A 43 3.77 -9.10 -2.83
N LYS A 44 4.69 -8.31 -2.25
CA LYS A 44 5.80 -7.62 -2.93
C LYS A 44 7.14 -7.93 -2.29
N ASN A 45 8.20 -7.79 -3.09
CA ASN A 45 9.60 -7.87 -2.63
C ASN A 45 10.15 -6.48 -2.33
N LYS A 46 11.29 -6.44 -1.62
CA LYS A 46 12.06 -5.22 -1.43
C LYS A 46 12.61 -4.70 -2.77
N SER A 47 12.45 -3.40 -2.97
CA SER A 47 12.92 -2.60 -4.12
C SER A 47 13.76 -1.40 -3.66
N SER A 48 14.29 -0.64 -4.62
CA SER A 48 15.32 0.38 -4.48
C SER A 48 14.89 1.57 -3.61
N GLU A 49 13.61 1.95 -3.60
CA GLU A 49 13.07 3.00 -2.74
C GLU A 49 13.32 2.72 -1.25
N HIS A 50 13.33 1.46 -0.82
CA HIS A 50 13.44 1.12 0.59
C HIS A 50 14.78 1.54 1.17
N ALA A 51 15.84 1.61 0.36
CA ALA A 51 17.15 2.08 0.80
C ALA A 51 17.12 3.57 1.21
N VAL A 52 16.32 4.40 0.53
CA VAL A 52 16.15 5.80 0.93
C VAL A 52 15.13 5.92 2.08
N LEU A 53 14.07 5.11 2.08
CA LEU A 53 13.07 5.14 3.15
C LEU A 53 13.65 4.76 4.52
N GLU A 54 14.64 3.86 4.58
CA GLU A 54 15.36 3.57 5.84
C GLU A 54 15.99 4.82 6.47
N ARG A 55 16.47 5.76 5.65
CA ARG A 55 17.06 7.03 6.13
C ARG A 55 16.03 8.04 6.59
N LEU A 56 14.74 7.82 6.29
CA LEU A 56 13.64 8.69 6.68
C LEU A 56 12.97 8.22 7.99
N LYS A 57 13.45 7.13 8.61
CA LYS A 57 13.01 6.73 9.95
C LYS A 57 13.46 7.76 11.00
N PRO A 58 12.66 7.98 12.08
CA PRO A 58 11.39 7.31 12.37
C PRO A 58 10.16 7.92 11.69
N GLY A 59 10.33 8.99 10.88
CA GLY A 59 9.21 9.68 10.22
C GLY A 59 8.49 8.84 9.16
N PHE A 60 9.24 8.02 8.41
CA PHE A 60 8.68 7.08 7.44
C PHE A 60 9.06 5.64 7.80
N ASN A 61 8.08 4.87 8.25
CA ASN A 61 8.23 3.45 8.57
C ASN A 61 7.64 2.62 7.43
N PHE A 62 8.20 1.43 7.20
CA PHE A 62 7.65 0.53 6.21
C PHE A 62 7.79 -0.94 6.63
N TYR A 63 6.88 -1.76 6.12
CA TYR A 63 6.82 -3.20 6.31
C TYR A 63 6.54 -3.87 4.97
N ILE A 64 7.42 -4.79 4.58
CA ILE A 64 7.25 -5.61 3.38
C ILE A 64 6.66 -6.93 3.84
N ALA A 65 5.41 -7.22 3.45
CA ALA A 65 4.71 -8.45 3.79
C ALA A 65 5.16 -9.61 2.89
N ASN A 66 6.47 -9.82 2.85
CA ASN A 66 7.11 -10.97 2.24
C ASN A 66 8.46 -11.20 2.92
N ARG A 67 8.50 -12.11 3.91
CA ARG A 67 9.71 -12.37 4.71
C ARG A 67 10.79 -13.08 3.89
N ASN A 68 10.39 -13.86 2.89
CA ASN A 68 11.29 -14.57 1.99
C ASN A 68 11.05 -14.10 0.55
N PRO A 69 12.02 -13.50 -0.16
CA PRO A 69 11.84 -13.06 -1.53
C PRO A 69 11.33 -14.19 -2.43
N ARG A 70 10.23 -13.97 -3.14
CA ARG A 70 9.58 -14.97 -3.98
C ARG A 70 9.30 -14.42 -5.37
N GLY A 71 9.12 -15.33 -6.33
CA GLY A 71 8.68 -14.96 -7.68
C GLY A 71 7.25 -14.42 -7.70
N PHE A 72 6.74 -14.09 -8.89
CA PHE A 72 5.32 -13.76 -9.05
C PHE A 72 4.43 -14.88 -8.52
N TRP A 73 3.27 -14.54 -7.95
CA TRP A 73 2.31 -15.51 -7.37
C TRP A 73 2.03 -16.73 -8.25
N GLN A 74 1.91 -16.53 -9.56
CA GLN A 74 1.66 -17.59 -10.56
C GLN A 74 2.80 -18.62 -10.65
N LYS A 75 4.04 -18.20 -10.32
CA LYS A 75 5.25 -19.02 -10.34
C LYS A 75 5.61 -19.57 -8.96
N MET A 76 4.88 -19.18 -7.91
CA MET A 76 5.09 -19.71 -6.56
C MET A 76 4.54 -21.14 -6.43
N SER A 77 5.28 -21.99 -5.73
CA SER A 77 4.83 -23.28 -5.22
C SER A 77 3.68 -23.12 -4.21
N VAL A 78 3.00 -24.23 -3.89
CA VAL A 78 1.92 -24.24 -2.88
C VAL A 78 2.42 -23.74 -1.53
N GLN A 79 3.61 -24.16 -1.11
CA GLN A 79 4.20 -23.73 0.16
C GLN A 79 4.52 -22.23 0.16
N GLU A 80 5.14 -21.71 -0.91
CA GLU A 80 5.45 -20.28 -1.04
C GLU A 80 4.20 -19.39 -1.02
N ARG A 81 3.08 -19.87 -1.59
CA ARG A 81 1.78 -19.18 -1.52
C ARG A 81 1.23 -19.18 -0.09
N LYS A 82 1.30 -20.31 0.60
CA LYS A 82 0.87 -20.41 2.01
C LYS A 82 1.67 -19.45 2.89
N ASP A 83 2.99 -19.44 2.75
CA ASP A 83 3.84 -18.53 3.50
C ASP A 83 3.54 -17.05 3.16
N ALA A 84 3.10 -16.75 1.94
CA ALA A 84 2.82 -15.37 1.49
C ALA A 84 1.53 -14.87 2.13
N VAL A 85 0.54 -15.76 2.21
CA VAL A 85 -0.70 -15.55 2.95
C VAL A 85 -0.41 -15.31 4.44
N ASP A 86 0.46 -16.10 5.05
CA ASP A 86 0.81 -15.92 6.47
C ASP A 86 1.57 -14.61 6.73
N ASP A 87 2.49 -14.23 5.84
CA ASP A 87 3.18 -12.93 5.88
C ASP A 87 2.21 -11.75 5.76
N ALA A 88 1.24 -11.86 4.85
CA ALA A 88 0.20 -10.85 4.65
C ALA A 88 -0.74 -10.73 5.86
N ARG A 89 -1.13 -11.85 6.49
CA ARG A 89 -1.93 -11.84 7.73
C ARG A 89 -1.19 -11.17 8.88
N LEU A 90 0.11 -11.44 9.04
CA LEU A 90 0.92 -10.80 10.05
C LEU A 90 1.04 -9.28 9.81
N ALA A 91 1.24 -8.87 8.56
CA ALA A 91 1.26 -7.46 8.18
C ALA A 91 -0.09 -6.79 8.47
N TRP A 92 -1.19 -7.46 8.15
CA TRP A 92 -2.54 -6.95 8.40
C TRP A 92 -2.85 -6.78 9.89
N ALA A 93 -2.48 -7.74 10.74
CA ALA A 93 -2.59 -7.61 12.19
C ALA A 93 -1.80 -6.41 12.73
N LYS A 94 -0.62 -6.12 12.15
CA LYS A 94 0.17 -4.91 12.50
C LYS A 94 -0.52 -3.62 12.07
N VAL A 95 -1.18 -3.61 10.90
CA VAL A 95 -2.00 -2.48 10.46
C VAL A 95 -3.10 -2.19 11.48
N GLN A 96 -3.86 -3.21 11.88
CA GLN A 96 -4.94 -3.06 12.85
C GLN A 96 -4.43 -2.54 14.20
N ALA A 97 -3.31 -3.07 14.70
CA ALA A 97 -2.69 -2.61 15.95
C ALA A 97 -2.23 -1.14 15.86
N LEU A 98 -1.62 -0.75 14.74
CA LEU A 98 -1.16 0.62 14.51
C LEU A 98 -2.31 1.63 14.49
N ILE A 99 -3.41 1.29 13.81
CA ILE A 99 -4.61 2.11 13.77
C ILE A 99 -5.18 2.27 15.19
N ALA A 100 -5.27 1.18 15.95
CA ALA A 100 -5.77 1.20 17.33
C ALA A 100 -4.90 2.07 18.25
N ALA A 101 -3.58 2.04 18.08
CA ALA A 101 -2.63 2.83 18.87
C ALA A 101 -2.60 4.33 18.49
N ARG A 102 -3.16 4.72 17.32
CA ARG A 102 -3.15 6.10 16.80
C ARG A 102 -1.74 6.69 16.68
N GLU A 103 -0.79 5.84 16.28
CA GLU A 103 0.63 6.20 16.15
C GLU A 103 1.06 6.62 14.74
N CYS A 104 0.12 6.69 13.80
CA CYS A 104 0.35 7.13 12.43
C CYS A 104 -0.53 8.33 12.06
N ASP A 105 0.03 9.23 11.27
CA ASP A 105 -0.70 10.34 10.65
C ASP A 105 -1.12 9.96 9.21
N MET A 106 -0.35 9.08 8.55
CA MET A 106 -0.67 8.49 7.25
C MET A 106 -0.35 6.99 7.22
N LEU A 107 -1.29 6.20 6.69
CA LEU A 107 -1.18 4.78 6.46
C LEU A 107 -1.28 4.49 4.96
N ILE A 108 -0.25 3.88 4.39
CA ILE A 108 -0.23 3.47 2.99
C ILE A 108 -0.31 1.93 2.94
N LEU A 109 -1.36 1.41 2.31
CA LEU A 109 -1.54 -0.01 2.03
C LEU A 109 -1.27 -0.24 0.53
N ASP A 110 -0.02 -0.54 0.20
CA ASP A 110 0.43 -0.77 -1.16
C ASP A 110 0.12 -2.21 -1.61
N GLU A 111 -0.52 -2.34 -2.77
CA GLU A 111 -1.15 -3.57 -3.27
C GLU A 111 -2.21 -4.15 -2.33
N ALA A 112 -2.95 -3.30 -1.62
CA ALA A 112 -4.07 -3.69 -0.75
C ALA A 112 -5.09 -4.58 -1.47
N MET A 113 -5.29 -4.40 -2.78
CA MET A 113 -6.22 -5.23 -3.56
C MET A 113 -5.81 -6.70 -3.62
N SER A 114 -4.54 -7.02 -3.37
CA SER A 114 -4.10 -8.41 -3.24
C SER A 114 -4.70 -9.10 -2.01
N LEU A 115 -4.97 -8.35 -0.93
CA LEU A 115 -5.61 -8.90 0.27
C LEU A 115 -7.03 -9.37 -0.03
N LEU A 116 -7.77 -8.56 -0.77
CA LEU A 116 -9.14 -8.89 -1.20
C LEU A 116 -9.15 -10.04 -2.21
N LYS A 117 -8.26 -9.98 -3.21
CA LYS A 117 -8.16 -10.99 -4.27
C LYS A 117 -7.88 -12.40 -3.74
N TYR A 118 -7.16 -12.51 -2.63
CA TYR A 118 -6.78 -13.79 -2.03
C TYR A 118 -7.58 -14.09 -0.75
N ASP A 119 -8.73 -13.43 -0.56
CA ASP A 119 -9.67 -13.63 0.56
C ASP A 119 -8.99 -13.54 1.94
N LEU A 120 -7.96 -12.70 2.05
CA LEU A 120 -7.25 -12.45 3.32
C LEU A 120 -7.96 -11.41 4.17
N VAL A 121 -8.65 -10.49 3.51
CA VAL A 121 -9.44 -9.41 4.10
C VAL A 121 -10.71 -9.31 3.28
N SER A 122 -11.87 -9.22 3.94
CA SER A 122 -13.13 -8.99 3.24
C SER A 122 -13.28 -7.51 2.85
N VAL A 123 -14.14 -7.22 1.86
CA VAL A 123 -14.49 -5.82 1.51
C VAL A 123 -15.02 -5.08 2.74
N GLN A 124 -15.86 -5.74 3.54
CA GLN A 124 -16.43 -5.18 4.75
C GLN A 124 -15.37 -4.81 5.79
N GLU A 125 -14.40 -5.70 6.02
CA GLU A 125 -13.30 -5.45 6.95
C GLU A 125 -12.39 -4.29 6.48
N MET A 126 -12.16 -4.17 5.17
CA MET A 126 -11.47 -3.01 4.60
C MET A 126 -12.26 -1.71 4.81
N LEU A 127 -13.59 -1.73 4.62
CA LEU A 127 -14.45 -0.58 4.86
C LEU A 127 -14.47 -0.16 6.34
N GLU A 128 -14.40 -1.12 7.27
CA GLU A 128 -14.26 -0.84 8.70
C GLU A 128 -12.94 -0.10 9.00
N VAL A 129 -11.82 -0.56 8.43
CA VAL A 129 -10.53 0.14 8.51
C VAL A 129 -10.61 1.56 7.97
N VAL A 130 -11.24 1.75 6.80
CA VAL A 130 -11.48 3.08 6.22
C VAL A 130 -12.25 3.97 7.22
N GLY A 131 -13.36 3.46 7.78
CA GLY A 131 -14.17 4.20 8.74
C GLY A 131 -13.41 4.60 10.01
N ILE A 132 -12.56 3.71 10.54
CA ILE A 132 -11.73 4.00 11.72
C ILE A 132 -10.68 5.07 11.40
N CYS A 133 -10.00 4.97 10.25
CA CYS A 133 -9.01 5.94 9.82
C CYS A 133 -9.63 7.34 9.65
N LYS A 134 -10.76 7.45 8.94
CA LYS A 134 -11.48 8.73 8.76
C LYS A 134 -11.82 9.38 10.10
N LYS A 135 -12.41 8.62 11.04
CA LYS A 135 -12.78 9.10 12.38
C LYS A 135 -11.57 9.48 13.24
N SER A 136 -10.44 8.83 13.03
CA SER A 136 -9.22 9.03 13.85
C SER A 136 -8.29 10.10 13.27
N GLY A 137 -8.62 10.69 12.12
CA GLY A 137 -7.76 11.68 11.47
C GLY A 137 -6.56 11.08 10.72
N ILE A 138 -6.58 9.77 10.43
CA ILE A 138 -5.49 9.07 9.74
C ILE A 138 -5.75 9.15 8.24
N GLU A 139 -4.80 9.70 7.48
CA GLU A 139 -4.84 9.68 6.02
C GLU A 139 -4.56 8.26 5.50
N LEU A 140 -5.49 7.66 4.76
CA LEU A 140 -5.37 6.29 4.25
C LEU A 140 -5.15 6.32 2.74
N VAL A 141 -4.09 5.66 2.28
CA VAL A 141 -3.80 5.49 0.84
C VAL A 141 -3.86 4.01 0.48
N LEU A 142 -4.71 3.64 -0.46
CA LEU A 142 -4.79 2.29 -1.01
C LEU A 142 -4.22 2.28 -2.42
N THR A 143 -3.41 1.27 -2.74
CA THR A 143 -2.98 1.02 -4.13
C THR A 143 -3.39 -0.38 -4.57
N GLY A 144 -3.56 -0.54 -5.88
CA GLY A 144 -3.81 -1.84 -6.51
C GLY A 144 -4.59 -1.69 -7.79
N ARG A 145 -4.93 -2.81 -8.43
CA ARG A 145 -5.79 -2.83 -9.63
C ARG A 145 -7.17 -3.34 -9.24
N ASN A 146 -8.20 -3.00 -10.02
CA ASN A 146 -9.55 -3.54 -9.90
C ASN A 146 -10.14 -3.36 -8.49
N VAL A 147 -10.08 -2.14 -7.98
CA VAL A 147 -10.62 -1.80 -6.65
C VAL A 147 -12.15 -1.99 -6.68
N PRO A 148 -12.74 -2.71 -5.70
CA PRO A 148 -14.19 -2.88 -5.61
C PRO A 148 -14.95 -1.55 -5.55
N THR A 149 -16.10 -1.51 -6.22
CA THR A 149 -16.99 -0.35 -6.31
C THR A 149 -17.37 0.21 -4.94
N GLU A 150 -17.61 -0.66 -3.98
CA GLU A 150 -17.97 -0.38 -2.60
C GLU A 150 -16.90 0.44 -1.89
N ILE A 151 -15.62 0.13 -2.15
CA ILE A 151 -14.48 0.87 -1.58
C ILE A 151 -14.29 2.19 -2.31
N THR A 152 -14.42 2.20 -3.65
CA THR A 152 -14.32 3.45 -4.42
C THR A 152 -15.42 4.45 -4.08
N ALA A 153 -16.63 3.97 -3.76
CA ALA A 153 -17.78 4.82 -3.45
C ALA A 153 -17.60 5.65 -2.17
N VAL A 154 -16.74 5.19 -1.24
CA VAL A 154 -16.45 5.88 0.02
C VAL A 154 -15.11 6.63 0.00
N ALA A 155 -14.39 6.60 -1.11
CA ALA A 155 -13.11 7.28 -1.27
C ALA A 155 -13.30 8.78 -1.51
N ASP A 156 -12.40 9.58 -0.93
CA ASP A 156 -12.40 11.03 -1.11
C ASP A 156 -11.59 11.44 -2.36
N LEU A 157 -10.65 10.57 -2.78
CA LEU A 157 -9.92 10.71 -4.02
C LEU A 157 -9.69 9.34 -4.67
N VAL A 158 -9.99 9.24 -5.95
CA VAL A 158 -9.60 8.09 -6.79
C VAL A 158 -8.83 8.62 -7.99
N THR A 159 -7.60 8.15 -8.16
CA THR A 159 -6.79 8.42 -9.36
C THR A 159 -6.57 7.12 -10.11
N GLU A 160 -7.04 7.08 -11.35
CA GLU A 160 -6.76 5.97 -12.27
C GLU A 160 -5.51 6.29 -13.09
N MET A 161 -4.48 5.46 -12.92
CA MET A 161 -3.31 5.49 -13.80
C MET A 161 -3.61 4.66 -15.03
N GLN A 162 -3.99 5.33 -16.12
CA GLN A 162 -4.24 4.69 -17.40
C GLN A 162 -2.92 4.43 -18.15
N GLU A 163 -2.77 3.23 -18.72
CA GLU A 163 -1.61 2.89 -19.52
C GLU A 163 -1.78 3.39 -20.96
N ILE A 164 -1.31 4.62 -21.23
CA ILE A 164 -1.33 5.18 -22.59
C ILE A 164 -0.23 4.53 -23.46
N LYS A 165 0.94 4.29 -22.88
CA LYS A 165 2.06 3.58 -23.50
C LYS A 165 2.98 3.02 -22.43
N HIS A 166 3.57 1.85 -22.66
CA HIS A 166 4.55 1.25 -21.75
C HIS A 166 5.71 0.63 -22.53
N PHE A 167 6.96 0.88 -22.11
CA PHE A 167 8.16 0.36 -22.78
C PHE A 167 8.27 -1.17 -22.74
N LEU A 168 7.52 -1.83 -21.83
CA LEU A 168 7.37 -3.29 -21.83
C LEU A 168 6.77 -3.81 -23.14
N ALA A 169 5.87 -3.07 -23.78
CA ALA A 169 5.31 -3.44 -25.07
C ALA A 169 6.37 -3.50 -26.18
N ASN A 170 7.50 -2.80 -25.99
CA ASN A 170 8.66 -2.84 -26.87
C ASN A 170 9.75 -3.81 -26.37
N GLY A 171 9.42 -4.72 -25.45
CA GLY A 171 10.35 -5.73 -24.93
C GLY A 171 11.35 -5.24 -23.89
N VAL A 172 11.24 -4.00 -23.42
CA VAL A 172 12.13 -3.47 -22.37
C VAL A 172 11.80 -4.16 -21.03
N LYS A 173 12.79 -4.88 -20.49
CA LYS A 173 12.70 -5.57 -19.20
C LYS A 173 12.76 -4.58 -18.03
N ALA A 174 12.36 -5.03 -16.84
CA ALA A 174 12.43 -4.24 -15.62
C ALA A 174 13.88 -3.82 -15.28
N ARG A 175 14.07 -2.55 -14.92
CA ARG A 175 15.38 -1.96 -14.62
C ARG A 175 15.46 -1.50 -13.16
N ARG A 176 16.63 -1.70 -12.56
CA ARG A 176 16.94 -1.22 -11.22
C ARG A 176 16.89 0.31 -11.17
N GLY A 177 16.28 0.85 -10.13
CA GLY A 177 16.05 2.28 -9.92
C GLY A 177 14.85 2.85 -10.67
N ILE A 178 14.20 2.07 -11.56
CA ILE A 178 13.08 2.56 -12.38
C ILE A 178 11.82 1.70 -12.22
N GLU A 179 11.95 0.36 -12.25
CA GLU A 179 10.86 -0.58 -12.00
C GLU A 179 10.95 -1.29 -10.64
N TYR A 180 12.17 -1.43 -10.10
CA TYR A 180 12.47 -2.01 -8.78
C TYR A 180 13.77 -1.48 -8.22
#